data_AF-A0A081XYB3-F1
#
_entry.id   AF-A0A081XYB3-F1
#
_cell.length_a   1.000
_cell.length_b   1.000
_cell.length_c   1.000
_cell.angle_alpha   90.00
_cell.angle_beta   90.00
_cell.angle_gamma   90.00
#
_symmetry.space_group_name_H-M   'P 1'
#
loop_
_entity.id
_entity.type
_entity.pdbx_description
1 polymer ?
#
loop_
_entity_poly.entity_id
_entity_poly.type
_entity_poly.pdbx_seq_one_letter_code
_entity_poly.pdbx_strand_id
1 'polypeptide(L)'
;MTHGARSAVGAATLGVMAPTTSRRFAAALLVWLAVLTATAASSPAGGGPGTPEGPSTTADDPLPALEKAARPLRTTEPTGSLTDLRALGQAIGDAALVGIGEAAHGSRDFVTFRHRALRYLVEEKGFRSFVLEANWSAGLRLDRYLLTGRGDPARIMSEEFQNAYLLLHSREYLDMIRWMRAYNVEHPGDPLRFAGNDNAYAGPELYDRVVDHVRRSHPDLLPAVTELYRGPAPTPSVGEWIRAATSAPLDERRARAERTGRVLALLSARPHTGTDDEHAWAVQHATVIDQVARLYAFDFTDPGAVREAMAYRDTVMADNTVWWHRRTGHRLVLGGHNSHLYTASSTPNLPLTQGEVLRRRLGDGYLAVGLSFGRGVVHATEQGLQNPVDEDVRRFEVEPAAPGSVEHTLDRVSHPDWYLDLRTAPAAVRAWLDTSRPKREIGTDFPPPGDRVGLLRSADVVVHLHEIHPSGRLARSAASRRPGRTVTPAGPLPVLRAAARPPRTAEPTGPFDHPAPLGRTSGDPRLLGVGLRAPSPAPLP
;
A
#
# COMPACT_ATOMS: atom_id res chain seq x y z
N MET A 1 38.40 -68.17 -50.27
CA MET A 1 39.40 -67.35 -50.98
C MET A 1 39.86 -66.27 -50.01
N THR A 2 40.95 -66.50 -49.27
CA THR A 2 42.29 -65.85 -49.47
C THR A 2 42.23 -64.33 -49.29
N HIS A 3 43.06 -63.62 -48.54
CA HIS A 3 44.14 -63.85 -47.57
C HIS A 3 44.56 -62.43 -47.14
N GLY A 4 45.22 -62.24 -45.98
CA GLY A 4 46.16 -61.12 -45.82
C GLY A 4 45.95 -60.20 -44.61
N ALA A 5 46.59 -60.58 -43.49
CA ALA A 5 46.82 -59.77 -42.30
C ALA A 5 48.03 -58.81 -42.47
N ARG A 6 48.11 -57.75 -41.64
CA ARG A 6 49.30 -57.43 -40.80
C ARG A 6 49.07 -56.29 -39.78
N SER A 7 49.47 -56.61 -38.55
CA SER A 7 49.80 -55.88 -37.30
C SER A 7 50.10 -54.37 -37.40
N ALA A 8 49.60 -53.49 -36.53
CA ALA A 8 49.70 -53.32 -35.06
C ALA A 8 50.94 -52.54 -34.58
N VAL A 9 50.71 -51.32 -34.04
CA VAL A 9 51.37 -50.73 -32.85
C VAL A 9 50.38 -49.74 -32.24
N GLY A 10 50.11 -49.85 -30.94
CA GLY A 10 49.16 -49.01 -30.21
C GLY A 10 49.77 -47.77 -29.56
N ALA A 11 48.91 -46.86 -29.16
CA ALA A 11 49.14 -45.97 -28.02
C ALA A 11 47.78 -45.47 -27.50
N ALA A 12 47.61 -45.57 -26.19
CA ALA A 12 46.41 -45.21 -25.44
C ALA A 12 46.00 -43.75 -25.66
N THR A 13 44.70 -43.48 -25.67
CA THR A 13 44.19 -42.13 -25.40
C THR A 13 43.09 -42.21 -24.37
N LEU A 14 43.43 -41.64 -23.21
CA LEU A 14 42.58 -41.45 -22.04
C LEU A 14 41.29 -40.72 -22.41
N GLY A 15 40.17 -41.26 -21.93
CA GLY A 15 38.93 -40.51 -21.81
C GLY A 15 39.13 -39.34 -20.87
N VAL A 16 39.15 -38.13 -21.41
CA VAL A 16 39.03 -36.92 -20.61
C VAL A 16 37.54 -36.59 -20.51
N MET A 17 36.98 -36.91 -19.35
CA MET A 17 35.74 -36.31 -18.89
C MET A 17 35.91 -34.79 -18.89
N ALA A 18 35.16 -34.09 -19.73
CA ALA A 18 35.00 -32.66 -19.60
C ALA A 18 34.14 -32.39 -18.35
N PRO A 19 34.60 -31.55 -17.41
CA PRO A 19 33.82 -31.22 -16.23
C PRO A 19 32.63 -30.35 -16.64
N THR A 20 31.42 -30.84 -16.40
CA THR A 20 30.19 -30.06 -16.34
C THR A 20 30.29 -29.08 -15.17
N THR A 21 31.00 -27.97 -15.40
CA THR A 21 30.94 -26.81 -14.52
C THR A 21 29.56 -26.19 -14.65
N SER A 22 28.71 -26.67 -13.76
CA SER A 22 27.40 -26.13 -13.46
C SER A 22 27.59 -24.67 -13.05
N ARG A 23 27.44 -23.74 -13.99
CA ARG A 23 27.27 -22.32 -13.67
C ARG A 23 25.88 -22.15 -13.07
N ARG A 24 25.77 -22.49 -11.78
CA ARG A 24 24.70 -22.02 -10.90
C ARG A 24 24.93 -20.53 -10.69
N PHE A 25 24.38 -19.70 -11.58
CA PHE A 25 24.20 -18.29 -11.26
C PHE A 25 23.03 -18.19 -10.29
N ALA A 26 23.35 -17.87 -9.05
CA ALA A 26 22.40 -17.55 -8.00
C ALA A 26 21.68 -16.24 -8.36
N ALA A 27 20.41 -16.34 -8.75
CA ALA A 27 19.51 -15.20 -8.81
C ALA A 27 18.72 -15.16 -7.49
N ALA A 28 19.32 -14.55 -6.46
CA ALA A 28 18.72 -14.41 -5.13
C ALA A 28 18.04 -13.04 -5.03
N LEU A 29 16.82 -12.87 -5.54
CA LEU A 29 16.13 -11.57 -5.54
C LEU A 29 14.69 -11.66 -5.12
N LEU A 30 14.49 -11.14 -3.93
CA LEU A 30 13.24 -11.13 -3.22
C LEU A 30 12.71 -9.73 -3.11
N VAL A 31 11.41 -9.60 -3.31
CA VAL A 31 10.61 -8.65 -2.55
C VAL A 31 10.84 -9.02 -1.08
N TRP A 32 11.81 -8.32 -0.49
CA TRP A 32 12.23 -8.32 0.90
C TRP A 32 12.78 -9.63 1.49
N LEU A 33 14.12 -9.74 1.54
CA LEU A 33 14.81 -10.38 2.67
C LEU A 33 16.18 -9.77 2.97
N ALA A 34 16.51 -9.74 4.25
CA ALA A 34 17.78 -9.37 4.85
C ALA A 34 18.97 -10.15 4.26
N VAL A 35 20.12 -9.47 4.16
CA VAL A 35 21.40 -10.02 3.69
C VAL A 35 21.97 -11.04 4.68
N LEU A 36 22.44 -12.15 4.14
CA LEU A 36 23.37 -13.11 4.73
C LEU A 36 24.59 -12.39 5.35
N THR A 37 24.73 -12.42 6.68
CA THR A 37 26.05 -12.31 7.32
C THR A 37 26.55 -13.71 7.65
N ALA A 38 27.76 -14.03 7.19
CA ALA A 38 28.46 -15.25 7.53
C ALA A 38 28.52 -15.43 9.05
N THR A 39 27.89 -16.50 9.53
CA THR A 39 27.94 -16.93 10.92
C THR A 39 29.35 -17.44 11.24
N ALA A 40 30.10 -16.67 12.03
CA ALA A 40 30.72 -17.31 13.18
C ALA A 40 29.55 -17.70 14.10
N ALA A 41 29.38 -19.00 14.33
CA ALA A 41 28.26 -19.56 15.05
C ALA A 41 28.04 -18.83 16.39
N SER A 42 26.96 -18.06 16.49
CA SER A 42 26.39 -17.63 17.76
C SER A 42 25.16 -18.49 17.99
N SER A 43 25.26 -19.35 19.01
CA SER A 43 24.22 -20.25 19.46
C SER A 43 22.91 -19.52 19.78
N PRO A 44 21.75 -20.22 19.76
CA PRO A 44 20.53 -19.68 20.33
C PRO A 44 20.80 -19.31 21.80
N ALA A 45 20.41 -18.10 22.20
CA ALA A 45 20.68 -17.56 23.52
C ALA A 45 19.92 -18.34 24.61
N GLY A 46 20.50 -19.47 25.04
CA GLY A 46 20.28 -20.07 26.34
C GLY A 46 21.12 -19.33 27.37
N GLY A 47 20.47 -18.70 28.34
CA GLY A 47 21.11 -17.90 29.38
C GLY A 47 21.99 -18.75 30.31
N GLY A 48 23.28 -18.43 30.37
CA GLY A 48 24.12 -18.71 31.53
C GLY A 48 24.03 -17.54 32.52
N PRO A 49 24.27 -17.76 33.83
CA PRO A 49 24.03 -16.76 34.87
C PRO A 49 25.05 -15.63 34.73
N GLY A 50 24.59 -14.48 34.22
CA GLY A 50 25.33 -13.23 34.26
C GLY A 50 25.39 -12.67 35.68
N THR A 51 26.59 -12.26 36.08
CA THR A 51 26.96 -11.55 37.30
C THR A 51 26.02 -10.36 37.59
N PRO A 52 25.65 -10.06 38.85
CA PRO A 52 24.68 -9.00 39.13
C PRO A 52 25.29 -7.63 38.84
N GLU A 53 24.75 -6.93 37.84
CA GLU A 53 24.89 -5.48 37.74
C GLU A 53 24.13 -4.84 38.90
N GLY A 54 24.79 -3.88 39.56
CA GLY A 54 24.27 -3.20 40.76
C GLY A 54 22.99 -2.39 40.50
N PRO A 55 22.33 -1.91 41.57
CA PRO A 55 21.01 -1.30 41.47
C PRO A 55 21.08 0.01 40.67
N SER A 56 20.49 -0.01 39.47
CA SER A 56 20.17 1.20 38.71
C SER A 56 19.21 2.06 39.55
N THR A 57 19.63 3.29 39.85
CA THR A 57 18.85 4.26 40.61
C THR A 57 17.48 4.49 40.00
N THR A 58 16.47 4.69 40.86
CA THR A 58 15.04 4.87 40.56
C THR A 58 14.67 6.09 39.69
N ALA A 59 15.64 6.78 39.10
CA ALA A 59 15.45 7.93 38.21
C ALA A 59 15.22 7.54 36.73
N ASP A 60 15.44 6.26 36.35
CA ASP A 60 15.41 5.79 34.95
C ASP A 60 14.21 4.92 34.56
N ASP A 61 13.32 4.56 35.50
CA ASP A 61 12.12 3.77 35.18
C ASP A 61 10.97 4.69 34.72
N PRO A 62 10.56 4.65 33.44
CA PRO A 62 9.46 5.48 32.96
C PRO A 62 8.09 5.00 33.45
N LEU A 63 7.99 3.78 34.02
CA LEU A 63 6.71 3.11 34.26
C LEU A 63 5.75 3.91 35.15
N PRO A 64 6.15 4.48 36.31
CA PRO A 64 5.20 5.23 37.14
C PRO A 64 4.60 6.45 36.42
N ALA A 65 5.41 7.12 35.59
CA ALA A 65 4.96 8.26 34.80
C ALA A 65 4.12 7.81 33.59
N LEU A 66 4.46 6.67 32.99
CA LEU A 66 3.72 6.05 31.90
C LEU A 66 2.32 5.60 32.36
N GLU A 67 2.24 4.89 33.48
CA GLU A 67 1.01 4.42 34.11
C GLU A 67 0.00 5.57 34.32
N LYS A 68 0.49 6.70 34.82
CA LYS A 68 -0.34 7.89 35.07
C LYS A 68 -0.82 8.57 33.77
N ALA A 69 -0.03 8.49 32.70
CA ALA A 69 -0.28 9.19 31.44
C ALA A 69 -1.08 8.35 30.44
N ALA A 70 -0.97 7.03 30.50
CA ALA A 70 -1.66 6.09 29.63
C ALA A 70 -3.19 6.27 29.71
N ARG A 71 -3.85 6.20 28.55
CA ARG A 71 -5.31 6.25 28.46
C ARG A 71 -5.83 4.86 28.11
N PRO A 72 -6.75 4.28 28.92
CA PRO A 72 -7.23 2.94 28.66
C PRO A 72 -8.01 2.88 27.35
N LEU A 73 -7.73 1.85 26.56
CA LEU A 73 -8.53 1.42 25.42
C LEU A 73 -9.37 0.22 25.89
N ARG A 74 -10.69 0.30 25.77
CA ARG A 74 -11.56 -0.75 26.33
C ARG A 74 -11.64 -1.99 25.45
N THR A 75 -11.43 -1.82 24.15
CA THR A 75 -11.54 -2.90 23.17
C THR A 75 -10.95 -2.49 21.82
N THR A 76 -10.54 -3.44 21.00
CA THR A 76 -10.25 -3.23 19.57
C THR A 76 -11.46 -3.51 18.69
N GLU A 77 -12.56 -4.04 19.24
CA GLU A 77 -13.72 -4.46 18.45
C GLU A 77 -14.32 -3.30 17.65
N PRO A 78 -14.65 -3.48 16.36
CA PRO A 78 -15.11 -2.37 15.52
C PRO A 78 -16.46 -1.79 15.93
N THR A 79 -17.26 -2.55 16.68
CA THR A 79 -18.62 -2.19 17.10
C THR A 79 -18.66 -1.76 18.57
N GLY A 80 -19.81 -1.25 19.03
CA GLY A 80 -19.99 -0.77 20.40
C GLY A 80 -19.61 0.71 20.58
N SER A 81 -19.46 1.13 21.84
CA SER A 81 -19.18 2.53 22.20
C SER A 81 -17.83 3.01 21.65
N LEU A 82 -17.73 4.30 21.32
CA LEU A 82 -16.50 4.96 20.88
C LEU A 82 -15.94 5.97 21.91
N THR A 83 -16.54 6.03 23.10
CA THR A 83 -16.23 7.07 24.10
C THR A 83 -14.79 7.04 24.60
N ASP A 84 -14.18 5.86 24.66
CA ASP A 84 -12.78 5.65 25.02
C ASP A 84 -11.80 6.08 23.93
N LEU A 85 -12.24 6.43 22.71
CA LEU A 85 -11.41 7.03 21.67
C LEU A 85 -11.41 8.57 21.68
N ARG A 86 -12.16 9.22 22.59
CA ARG A 86 -12.23 10.69 22.64
C ARG A 86 -10.87 11.35 22.84
N ALA A 87 -10.03 10.84 23.74
CA ALA A 87 -8.71 11.41 23.96
C ALA A 87 -7.77 11.15 22.77
N LEU A 88 -7.89 10.00 22.08
CA LEU A 88 -7.21 9.77 20.81
C LEU A 88 -7.65 10.81 19.75
N GLY A 89 -8.95 11.09 19.65
CA GLY A 89 -9.48 12.11 18.77
C GLY A 89 -9.04 13.55 19.08
N GLN A 90 -8.77 13.84 20.35
CA GLN A 90 -8.18 15.10 20.80
C GLN A 90 -6.71 15.19 20.39
N ALA A 91 -5.93 14.12 20.59
CA ALA A 91 -4.56 14.04 20.12
C ALA A 91 -4.46 14.21 18.60
N ILE A 92 -5.37 13.57 17.84
CA ILE A 92 -5.45 13.73 16.38
C ILE A 92 -5.73 15.18 15.96
N GLY A 93 -6.55 15.91 16.73
CA GLY A 93 -6.85 17.32 16.48
C GLY A 93 -7.38 17.57 15.07
N ASP A 94 -6.73 18.48 14.37
CA ASP A 94 -7.11 18.97 13.03
C ASP A 94 -6.23 18.41 11.92
N ALA A 95 -5.44 17.36 12.19
CA ALA A 95 -4.62 16.70 11.18
C ALA A 95 -5.46 16.32 9.95
N ALA A 96 -4.99 16.71 8.77
CA ALA A 96 -5.64 16.37 7.50
C ALA A 96 -5.47 14.89 7.19
N LEU A 97 -4.36 14.29 7.65
CA LEU A 97 -4.03 12.90 7.44
C LEU A 97 -3.55 12.25 8.72
N VAL A 98 -4.12 11.08 9.05
CA VAL A 98 -3.69 10.25 10.18
C VAL A 98 -3.26 8.89 9.66
N GLY A 99 -1.98 8.58 9.81
CA GLY A 99 -1.44 7.24 9.59
C GLY A 99 -1.70 6.37 10.81
N ILE A 100 -2.42 5.26 10.64
CA ILE A 100 -2.67 4.27 11.69
C ILE A 100 -1.95 2.98 11.33
N GLY A 101 -0.79 2.80 11.95
CA GLY A 101 0.14 1.70 11.68
C GLY A 101 -0.36 0.33 12.11
N GLU A 102 0.48 -0.67 11.90
CA GLU A 102 0.41 -1.99 12.52
C GLU A 102 1.82 -2.52 12.70
N ALA A 103 2.08 -3.17 13.83
CA ALA A 103 3.36 -3.83 14.10
C ALA A 103 3.42 -5.26 13.53
N ALA A 104 2.30 -5.74 12.97
CA ALA A 104 2.18 -7.03 12.31
C ALA A 104 1.06 -6.99 11.26
N HIS A 105 1.32 -7.36 10.01
CA HIS A 105 0.25 -7.39 9.00
C HIS A 105 -0.83 -8.45 9.29
N GLY A 106 -0.44 -9.64 9.78
CA GLY A 106 -1.37 -10.76 9.99
C GLY A 106 -2.08 -10.81 11.35
N SER A 107 -2.39 -9.66 11.92
CA SER A 107 -3.09 -9.52 13.21
C SER A 107 -4.55 -9.10 13.02
N ARG A 108 -5.47 -9.78 13.72
CA ARG A 108 -6.88 -9.38 13.80
C ARG A 108 -7.04 -8.04 14.52
N ASP A 109 -6.35 -7.87 15.64
CA ASP A 109 -6.57 -6.78 16.59
C ASP A 109 -6.13 -5.42 16.03
N PHE A 110 -5.06 -5.39 15.22
CA PHE A 110 -4.64 -4.17 14.54
C PHE A 110 -5.65 -3.72 13.47
N VAL A 111 -6.19 -4.65 12.68
CA VAL A 111 -7.18 -4.32 11.65
C VAL A 111 -8.51 -3.91 12.28
N THR A 112 -8.95 -4.60 13.35
CA THR A 112 -10.18 -4.24 14.07
C THR A 112 -10.06 -2.91 14.79
N PHE A 113 -8.92 -2.61 15.43
CA PHE A 113 -8.63 -1.28 15.98
C PHE A 113 -8.65 -0.20 14.90
N ARG A 114 -8.01 -0.44 13.75
CA ARG A 114 -8.01 0.52 12.62
C ARG A 114 -9.42 0.78 12.11
N HIS A 115 -10.25 -0.25 11.98
CA HIS A 115 -11.67 -0.12 11.64
C HIS A 115 -12.41 0.71 12.70
N ARG A 116 -12.23 0.41 13.99
CA ARG A 116 -12.85 1.16 15.09
C ARG A 116 -12.45 2.64 15.08
N ALA A 117 -11.17 2.93 14.86
CA ALA A 117 -10.63 4.28 14.76
C ALA A 117 -11.15 5.00 13.52
N LEU A 118 -11.20 4.33 12.36
CA LEU A 118 -11.80 4.87 11.14
C LEU A 118 -13.26 5.28 11.39
N ARG A 119 -14.07 4.40 12.01
CA ARG A 119 -15.45 4.70 12.36
C ARG A 119 -15.57 5.98 13.19
N TYR A 120 -14.80 6.08 14.27
CA TYR A 120 -14.77 7.28 15.11
C TYR A 120 -14.35 8.53 14.32
N LEU A 121 -13.32 8.44 13.49
CA LEU A 121 -12.83 9.58 12.71
C LEU A 121 -13.81 10.03 11.63
N VAL A 122 -14.59 9.11 11.06
CA VAL A 122 -15.65 9.41 10.11
C VAL A 122 -16.83 10.09 10.82
N GLU A 123 -17.34 9.48 11.89
CA GLU A 123 -18.55 9.90 12.59
C GLU A 123 -18.35 11.21 13.36
N GLU A 124 -17.18 11.40 14.00
CA GLU A 124 -16.95 12.49 14.96
C GLU A 124 -15.96 13.55 14.46
N LYS A 125 -15.13 13.24 13.44
CA LYS A 125 -14.01 14.09 13.04
C LYS A 125 -14.00 14.45 11.55
N GLY A 126 -15.01 14.07 10.77
CA GLY A 126 -15.15 14.50 9.38
C GLY A 126 -14.14 13.87 8.41
N PHE A 127 -13.56 12.71 8.74
CA PHE A 127 -12.75 11.95 7.79
C PHE A 127 -13.63 11.32 6.73
N ARG A 128 -13.19 11.33 5.46
CA ARG A 128 -14.00 10.88 4.31
C ARG A 128 -13.30 9.96 3.33
N SER A 129 -12.03 9.62 3.59
CA SER A 129 -11.35 8.58 2.84
C SER A 129 -10.54 7.67 3.73
N PHE A 130 -10.53 6.40 3.37
CA PHE A 130 -9.57 5.42 3.83
C PHE A 130 -8.58 5.11 2.71
N VAL A 131 -7.29 5.32 2.97
CA VAL A 131 -6.19 4.96 2.08
C VAL A 131 -5.46 3.77 2.69
N LEU A 132 -5.16 2.76 1.89
CA LEU A 132 -4.46 1.55 2.33
C LEU A 132 -3.13 1.40 1.59
N GLU A 133 -2.13 0.87 2.28
CA GLU A 133 -0.90 0.29 1.71
C GLU A 133 -1.25 -0.93 0.83
N ALA A 134 -1.86 -0.66 -0.31
CA ALA A 134 -2.33 -1.62 -1.29
C ALA A 134 -2.27 -0.98 -2.68
N ASN A 135 -2.26 -1.82 -3.71
CA ASN A 135 -2.23 -1.36 -5.10
C ASN A 135 -3.36 -0.38 -5.41
N TRP A 136 -3.06 0.64 -6.21
CA TRP A 136 -4.04 1.63 -6.66
C TRP A 136 -5.28 0.99 -7.34
N SER A 137 -5.08 -0.07 -8.12
CA SER A 137 -6.17 -0.85 -8.76
C SER A 137 -7.17 -1.41 -7.73
N ALA A 138 -6.66 -2.03 -6.66
CA ALA A 138 -7.48 -2.53 -5.57
C ALA A 138 -8.35 -1.41 -4.98
N GLY A 139 -7.74 -0.24 -4.77
CA GLY A 139 -8.43 0.95 -4.31
C GLY A 139 -9.58 1.37 -5.20
N LEU A 140 -9.33 1.52 -6.50
CA LEU A 140 -10.34 1.93 -7.49
C LEU A 140 -11.51 0.94 -7.60
N ARG A 141 -11.23 -0.36 -7.48
CA ARG A 141 -12.24 -1.42 -7.55
C ARG A 141 -13.10 -1.44 -6.30
N LEU A 142 -12.48 -1.31 -5.12
CA LEU A 142 -13.20 -1.23 -3.84
C LEU A 142 -14.00 0.06 -3.71
N ASP A 143 -13.45 1.21 -4.12
CA ASP A 143 -14.15 2.50 -4.13
C ASP A 143 -15.41 2.45 -5.01
N ARG A 144 -15.32 1.84 -6.19
CA ARG A 144 -16.49 1.61 -7.04
C ARG A 144 -17.56 0.77 -6.34
N TYR A 145 -17.16 -0.29 -5.63
CA TYR A 145 -18.07 -1.09 -4.82
C TYR A 145 -18.71 -0.23 -3.72
N LEU A 146 -17.94 0.60 -3.01
CA LEU A 146 -18.46 1.47 -1.95
C LEU A 146 -19.49 2.49 -2.47
N LEU A 147 -19.27 3.06 -3.64
CA LEU A 147 -20.17 4.07 -4.21
C LEU A 147 -21.42 3.47 -4.83
N THR A 148 -21.26 2.36 -5.56
CA THR A 148 -22.32 1.86 -6.45
C THR A 148 -22.93 0.54 -6.02
N GLY A 149 -22.30 -0.17 -5.08
CA GLY A 149 -22.64 -1.56 -4.74
C GLY A 149 -22.29 -2.57 -5.83
N ARG A 150 -21.68 -2.15 -6.95
CA ARG A 150 -21.29 -3.05 -8.05
C ARG A 150 -19.96 -3.74 -7.76
N GLY A 151 -19.93 -5.05 -7.97
CA GLY A 151 -18.79 -5.91 -7.68
C GLY A 151 -18.98 -6.68 -6.38
N ASP A 152 -18.09 -7.65 -6.13
CA ASP A 152 -18.04 -8.41 -4.88
C ASP A 152 -16.69 -8.11 -4.20
N PRO A 153 -16.69 -7.48 -3.01
CA PRO A 153 -15.45 -7.12 -2.32
C PRO A 153 -14.60 -8.36 -1.98
N ALA A 154 -15.21 -9.51 -1.64
CA ALA A 154 -14.44 -10.72 -1.33
C ALA A 154 -13.70 -11.22 -2.58
N ARG A 155 -14.35 -11.18 -3.74
CA ARG A 155 -13.71 -11.50 -5.02
C ARG A 155 -12.63 -10.50 -5.39
N ILE A 156 -12.87 -9.20 -5.23
CA ILE A 156 -11.86 -8.16 -5.50
C ILE A 156 -10.63 -8.38 -4.63
N MET A 157 -10.81 -8.60 -3.32
CA MET A 157 -9.70 -8.93 -2.41
C MET A 157 -8.98 -10.21 -2.82
N SER A 158 -9.72 -11.26 -3.20
CA SER A 158 -9.15 -12.51 -3.70
C SER A 158 -8.36 -12.37 -5.01
N GLU A 159 -8.58 -11.33 -5.81
CA GLU A 159 -7.86 -11.07 -7.05
C GLU A 159 -6.69 -10.09 -6.82
N GLU A 160 -6.86 -9.07 -5.99
CA GLU A 160 -5.88 -7.99 -5.78
C GLU A 160 -4.86 -8.28 -4.67
N PHE A 161 -5.27 -8.94 -3.58
CA PHE A 161 -4.44 -9.17 -2.41
C PHE A 161 -3.67 -10.48 -2.55
N GLN A 162 -2.65 -10.45 -3.40
CA GLN A 162 -1.71 -11.56 -3.66
C GLN A 162 -0.27 -11.11 -3.38
N ASN A 163 0.69 -12.05 -3.33
CA ASN A 163 2.11 -11.75 -3.14
C ASN A 163 2.35 -10.95 -1.84
N ALA A 164 2.99 -9.78 -1.89
CA ALA A 164 3.23 -8.94 -0.71
C ALA A 164 1.95 -8.52 0.04
N TYR A 165 0.77 -8.60 -0.58
CA TYR A 165 -0.50 -8.17 0.00
C TYR A 165 -1.34 -9.32 0.59
N LEU A 166 -0.83 -10.56 0.65
CA LEU A 166 -1.59 -11.74 1.09
C LEU A 166 -2.29 -11.56 2.44
N LEU A 167 -1.62 -10.89 3.37
CA LEU A 167 -2.11 -10.70 4.74
C LEU A 167 -3.28 -9.71 4.82
N LEU A 168 -3.49 -8.88 3.79
CA LEU A 168 -4.67 -8.03 3.65
C LEU A 168 -5.92 -8.82 3.24
N HIS A 169 -5.78 -10.05 2.74
CA HIS A 169 -6.90 -10.93 2.39
C HIS A 169 -7.52 -11.60 3.63
N SER A 170 -8.08 -10.76 4.52
CA SER A 170 -8.64 -11.17 5.82
C SER A 170 -10.11 -10.80 5.97
N ARG A 171 -10.79 -11.49 6.90
CA ARG A 171 -12.16 -11.20 7.30
C ARG A 171 -12.29 -9.79 7.85
N GLU A 172 -11.32 -9.33 8.62
CA GLU A 172 -11.36 -8.03 9.29
C GLU A 172 -11.36 -6.88 8.27
N TYR A 173 -10.55 -6.96 7.20
CA TYR A 173 -10.59 -5.99 6.11
C TYR A 173 -11.90 -6.06 5.32
N LEU A 174 -12.41 -7.27 5.06
CA LEU A 174 -13.69 -7.44 4.37
C LEU A 174 -14.86 -6.83 5.17
N ASP A 175 -14.86 -7.01 6.49
CA ASP A 175 -15.88 -6.45 7.37
C ASP A 175 -15.78 -4.93 7.46
N MET A 176 -14.57 -4.36 7.47
CA MET A 176 -14.35 -2.91 7.37
C MET A 176 -14.88 -2.35 6.04
N ILE A 177 -14.56 -2.98 4.91
CA ILE A 177 -15.05 -2.58 3.57
C ILE A 177 -16.59 -2.63 3.51
N ARG A 178 -17.21 -3.66 4.10
CA ARG A 178 -18.66 -3.78 4.17
C ARG A 178 -19.29 -2.70 5.05
N TRP A 179 -18.69 -2.38 6.18
CA TRP A 179 -19.13 -1.28 7.03
C TRP A 179 -19.06 0.07 6.28
N MET A 180 -17.97 0.34 5.55
CA MET A 180 -17.86 1.57 4.74
C MET A 180 -18.97 1.65 3.68
N ARG A 181 -19.36 0.52 3.08
CA ARG A 181 -20.49 0.49 2.13
C ARG A 181 -21.81 0.75 2.84
N ALA A 182 -22.04 0.15 4.02
CA ALA A 182 -23.24 0.38 4.81
C ALA A 182 -23.38 1.87 5.16
N TYR A 183 -22.28 2.50 5.60
CA TYR A 183 -22.22 3.94 5.84
C TYR A 183 -22.63 4.75 4.61
N ASN A 184 -22.11 4.43 3.42
CA ASN A 184 -22.45 5.14 2.19
C ASN A 184 -23.91 4.98 1.74
N VAL A 185 -24.54 3.84 2.07
CA VAL A 185 -25.97 3.63 1.81
C VAL A 185 -26.82 4.53 2.69
N GLU A 186 -26.40 4.72 3.94
CA GLU A 186 -27.06 5.62 4.90
C GLU A 186 -26.76 7.11 4.64
N HIS A 187 -25.62 7.41 4.01
CA HIS A 187 -25.11 8.77 3.77
C HIS A 187 -24.83 9.04 2.27
N PRO A 188 -25.84 8.97 1.37
CA PRO A 188 -25.62 9.08 -0.07
C PRO A 188 -25.09 10.44 -0.54
N GLY A 189 -25.26 11.51 0.27
CA GLY A 189 -24.76 12.85 -0.03
C GLY A 189 -23.36 13.16 0.50
N ASP A 190 -22.78 12.27 1.31
CA ASP A 190 -21.47 12.47 1.94
C ASP A 190 -20.70 11.12 2.03
N PRO A 191 -20.35 10.52 0.87
CA PRO A 191 -19.84 9.17 0.84
C PRO A 191 -18.38 9.07 1.30
N LEU A 192 -18.08 8.03 2.06
CA LEU A 192 -16.73 7.52 2.25
C LEU A 192 -16.14 6.99 0.95
N ARG A 193 -14.85 7.22 0.80
CA ARG A 193 -14.06 6.76 -0.33
C ARG A 193 -12.93 5.83 0.10
N PHE A 194 -12.49 4.99 -0.82
CA PHE A 194 -11.38 4.06 -0.62
C PHE A 194 -10.28 4.30 -1.66
N ALA A 195 -9.02 4.26 -1.24
CA ALA A 195 -7.88 4.29 -2.16
C ALA A 195 -6.79 3.30 -1.74
N GLY A 196 -6.05 2.79 -2.72
CA GLY A 196 -4.74 2.20 -2.50
C GLY A 196 -3.69 3.23 -2.91
N ASN A 197 -2.54 3.26 -2.25
CA ASN A 197 -1.46 4.21 -2.59
C ASN A 197 -0.18 3.56 -3.13
N ASP A 198 -0.10 2.24 -3.12
CA ASP A 198 1.11 1.49 -3.43
C ASP A 198 1.29 1.21 -4.93
N ASN A 199 2.52 0.89 -5.35
CA ASN A 199 2.97 0.80 -6.74
C ASN A 199 3.62 -0.54 -7.10
N ALA A 200 3.25 -1.64 -6.45
CA ALA A 200 3.69 -2.98 -6.90
C ALA A 200 2.91 -3.47 -8.13
N TYR A 201 1.66 -3.04 -8.33
CA TYR A 201 0.83 -3.48 -9.45
C TYR A 201 -0.12 -2.38 -9.94
N ALA A 202 -0.27 -2.29 -11.27
CA ALA A 202 -1.27 -1.47 -11.94
C ALA A 202 -2.21 -2.37 -12.73
N GLY A 203 -3.47 -2.46 -12.29
CA GLY A 203 -4.50 -3.28 -12.93
C GLY A 203 -4.83 -2.86 -14.37
N PRO A 204 -5.37 -3.79 -15.18
CA PRO A 204 -5.70 -3.52 -16.58
C PRO A 204 -6.70 -2.36 -16.75
N GLU A 205 -7.58 -2.14 -15.77
CA GLU A 205 -8.56 -1.06 -15.80
C GLU A 205 -7.95 0.35 -15.77
N LEU A 206 -6.70 0.50 -15.29
CA LEU A 206 -5.99 1.78 -15.38
C LEU A 206 -5.62 2.06 -16.84
N TYR A 207 -5.10 1.05 -17.55
CA TYR A 207 -4.73 1.17 -18.96
C TYR A 207 -5.96 1.48 -19.82
N ASP A 208 -7.05 0.74 -19.60
CA ASP A 208 -8.32 0.97 -20.31
C ASP A 208 -8.81 2.40 -20.13
N ARG A 209 -8.80 2.93 -18.89
CA ARG A 209 -9.22 4.30 -18.61
C ARG A 209 -8.35 5.35 -19.30
N VAL A 210 -7.03 5.15 -19.32
CA VAL A 210 -6.11 6.05 -20.02
C VAL A 210 -6.37 6.03 -21.52
N VAL A 211 -6.45 4.84 -22.13
CA VAL A 211 -6.67 4.68 -23.56
C VAL A 211 -8.06 5.20 -23.97
N ASP A 212 -9.09 4.96 -23.15
CA ASP A 212 -10.45 5.46 -23.38
C ASP A 212 -10.52 6.99 -23.32
N HIS A 213 -9.84 7.60 -22.35
CA HIS A 213 -9.72 9.05 -22.27
C HIS A 213 -9.02 9.62 -23.50
N VAL A 214 -7.88 9.03 -23.90
CA VAL A 214 -7.15 9.42 -25.10
C VAL A 214 -8.03 9.31 -26.34
N ARG A 215 -8.77 8.21 -26.50
CA ARG A 215 -9.67 8.02 -27.66
C ARG A 215 -10.74 9.11 -27.75
N ARG A 216 -11.29 9.56 -26.61
CA ARG A 216 -12.36 10.57 -26.59
C ARG A 216 -11.82 11.99 -26.73
N SER A 217 -10.76 12.32 -26.00
CA SER A 217 -10.32 13.71 -25.80
C SER A 217 -9.09 14.10 -26.62
N HIS A 218 -8.23 13.13 -26.96
CA HIS A 218 -6.98 13.34 -27.71
C HIS A 218 -6.75 12.22 -28.76
N PRO A 219 -7.69 12.03 -29.72
CA PRO A 219 -7.62 10.92 -30.66
C PRO A 219 -6.37 10.94 -31.55
N ASP A 220 -5.73 12.11 -31.71
CA ASP A 220 -4.43 12.29 -32.36
C ASP A 220 -3.30 11.54 -31.65
N LEU A 221 -3.38 11.38 -30.33
CA LEU A 221 -2.39 10.64 -29.54
C LEU A 221 -2.67 9.13 -29.50
N LEU A 222 -3.86 8.68 -29.89
CA LEU A 222 -4.27 7.28 -29.74
C LEU A 222 -3.31 6.28 -30.39
N PRO A 223 -2.81 6.48 -31.63
CA PRO A 223 -1.83 5.57 -32.23
C PRO A 223 -0.53 5.48 -31.42
N ALA A 224 -0.02 6.62 -30.95
CA ALA A 224 1.22 6.69 -30.17
C ALA A 224 1.06 6.05 -28.79
N VAL A 225 -0.03 6.33 -28.08
CA VAL A 225 -0.31 5.72 -26.76
C VAL A 225 -0.51 4.22 -26.87
N THR A 226 -1.23 3.75 -27.89
CA THR A 226 -1.44 2.32 -28.15
C THR A 226 -0.12 1.60 -28.43
N GLU A 227 0.77 2.22 -29.21
CA GLU A 227 2.11 1.72 -29.46
C GLU A 227 2.95 1.65 -28.18
N LEU A 228 2.99 2.74 -27.41
CA LEU A 228 3.80 2.84 -26.20
C LEU A 228 3.35 1.87 -25.11
N TYR A 229 2.05 1.54 -25.04
CA TYR A 229 1.52 0.53 -24.12
C TYR A 229 1.56 -0.91 -24.66
N ARG A 230 2.12 -1.16 -25.86
CA ARG A 230 2.29 -2.52 -26.37
C ARG A 230 3.18 -3.37 -25.45
N GLY A 231 2.82 -4.62 -25.23
CA GLY A 231 3.57 -5.55 -24.39
C GLY A 231 2.64 -6.41 -23.57
N PRO A 232 3.15 -7.20 -22.61
CA PRO A 232 2.30 -7.96 -21.71
C PRO A 232 1.47 -6.98 -20.87
N ALA A 233 0.19 -6.86 -21.21
CA ALA A 233 -0.80 -6.16 -20.40
C ALA A 233 -0.84 -6.79 -19.00
N PRO A 234 -1.23 -6.03 -17.95
CA PRO A 234 -1.44 -6.62 -16.64
C PRO A 234 -2.47 -7.73 -16.73
N THR A 235 -2.10 -8.93 -16.28
CA THR A 235 -3.06 -10.04 -16.18
C THR A 235 -3.90 -9.85 -14.92
N PRO A 236 -5.11 -10.43 -14.82
CA PRO A 236 -5.90 -10.40 -13.58
C PRO A 236 -5.20 -11.08 -12.39
N SER A 237 -4.17 -11.89 -12.62
CA SER A 237 -3.41 -12.54 -11.57
C SER A 237 -2.25 -11.65 -11.14
N VAL A 238 -2.48 -10.84 -10.09
CA VAL A 238 -1.49 -9.93 -9.51
C VAL A 238 -0.17 -10.65 -9.20
N GLY A 239 -0.25 -11.84 -8.58
CA GLY A 239 0.94 -12.62 -8.22
C GLY A 239 1.74 -13.10 -9.44
N GLU A 240 1.07 -13.57 -10.50
CA GLU A 240 1.75 -13.96 -11.75
C GLU A 240 2.39 -12.77 -12.45
N TRP A 241 1.68 -11.64 -12.48
CA TRP A 241 2.21 -10.44 -13.11
C TRP A 241 3.44 -9.91 -12.36
N ILE A 242 3.40 -9.84 -11.02
CA ILE A 242 4.54 -9.38 -10.20
C ILE A 242 5.74 -10.29 -10.42
N ARG A 243 5.54 -11.62 -10.48
CA ARG A 243 6.61 -12.58 -10.80
C ARG A 243 7.22 -12.28 -12.18
N ALA A 244 6.39 -12.16 -13.21
CA ALA A 244 6.85 -11.88 -14.56
C ALA A 244 7.54 -10.51 -14.68
N ALA A 245 7.02 -9.49 -14.01
CA ALA A 245 7.58 -8.14 -14.01
C ALA A 245 8.95 -8.10 -13.31
N THR A 246 9.11 -8.82 -12.21
CA THR A 246 10.38 -8.93 -11.47
C THR A 246 11.44 -9.71 -12.26
N SER A 247 11.05 -10.83 -12.87
CA SER A 247 11.99 -11.74 -13.55
C SER A 247 12.38 -11.33 -14.98
N ALA A 248 11.74 -10.32 -15.56
CA ALA A 248 12.09 -9.83 -16.89
C ALA A 248 13.51 -9.25 -16.94
N PRO A 249 14.21 -9.34 -18.09
CA PRO A 249 15.52 -8.70 -18.28
C PRO A 249 15.51 -7.22 -17.90
N LEU A 250 16.58 -6.74 -17.25
CA LEU A 250 16.63 -5.37 -16.71
C LEU A 250 16.49 -4.29 -17.79
N ASP A 251 17.03 -4.51 -18.98
CA ASP A 251 16.88 -3.65 -20.15
C ASP A 251 15.43 -3.59 -20.65
N GLU A 252 14.71 -4.71 -20.67
CA GLU A 252 13.28 -4.73 -20.97
C GLU A 252 12.45 -3.97 -19.92
N ARG A 253 12.79 -4.13 -18.63
CA ARG A 253 12.14 -3.42 -17.52
C ARG A 253 12.35 -1.90 -17.64
N ARG A 254 13.57 -1.47 -17.93
CA ARG A 254 13.92 -0.05 -18.17
C ARG A 254 13.21 0.51 -19.41
N ALA A 255 13.19 -0.23 -20.52
CA ALA A 255 12.47 0.17 -21.73
C ALA A 255 10.96 0.31 -21.50
N ARG A 256 10.37 -0.51 -20.61
CA ARG A 256 8.96 -0.36 -20.20
C ARG A 256 8.74 0.93 -19.40
N ALA A 257 9.62 1.25 -18.45
CA ALA A 257 9.57 2.51 -17.69
C ALA A 257 9.68 3.73 -18.61
N GLU A 258 10.58 3.71 -19.60
CA GLU A 258 10.69 4.80 -20.58
C GLU A 258 9.41 4.97 -21.41
N ARG A 259 8.82 3.87 -21.88
CA ARG A 259 7.59 3.93 -22.68
C ARG A 259 6.40 4.46 -21.90
N THR A 260 6.21 3.99 -20.67
CA THR A 260 5.12 4.46 -19.79
C THR A 260 5.31 5.92 -19.38
N GLY A 261 6.56 6.34 -19.12
CA GLY A 261 6.90 7.75 -18.88
C GLY A 261 6.62 8.65 -20.08
N ARG A 262 6.82 8.17 -21.31
CA ARG A 262 6.42 8.91 -22.52
C ARG A 262 4.90 9.10 -22.62
N VAL A 263 4.09 8.10 -22.24
CA VAL A 263 2.63 8.27 -22.21
C VAL A 263 2.23 9.32 -21.18
N LEU A 264 2.79 9.26 -19.97
CA LEU A 264 2.56 10.27 -18.94
C LEU A 264 2.92 11.68 -19.45
N ALA A 265 4.11 11.86 -20.04
CA ALA A 265 4.54 13.14 -20.58
C ALA A 265 3.61 13.68 -21.68
N LEU A 266 3.15 12.81 -22.58
CA LEU A 266 2.22 13.19 -23.65
C LEU A 266 0.88 13.71 -23.10
N LEU A 267 0.35 13.07 -22.05
CA LEU A 267 -0.91 13.45 -21.41
C LEU A 267 -0.76 14.71 -20.57
N SER A 268 0.26 14.79 -19.71
CA SER A 268 0.51 15.95 -18.84
C SER A 268 0.77 17.24 -19.63
N ALA A 269 1.31 17.14 -20.85
CA ALA A 269 1.52 18.28 -21.73
C ALA A 269 0.23 18.82 -22.37
N ARG A 270 -0.91 18.14 -22.24
CA ARG A 270 -2.16 18.60 -22.84
C ARG A 270 -2.79 19.72 -21.99
N PRO A 271 -3.35 20.75 -22.64
CA PRO A 271 -4.13 21.75 -21.94
C PRO A 271 -5.34 21.07 -21.32
N HIS A 272 -5.54 21.32 -20.03
CA HIS A 272 -6.75 20.97 -19.32
C HIS A 272 -7.22 22.20 -18.56
N THR A 273 -8.52 22.41 -18.47
CA THR A 273 -9.06 23.38 -17.52
C THR A 273 -8.96 22.78 -16.13
N GLY A 274 -8.71 23.58 -15.09
CA GLY A 274 -8.57 23.08 -13.71
C GLY A 274 -9.80 22.33 -13.17
N THR A 275 -10.92 22.36 -13.90
CA THR A 275 -12.18 21.64 -13.63
C THR A 275 -12.37 20.38 -14.50
N ASP A 276 -11.40 20.01 -15.36
CA ASP A 276 -11.46 18.78 -16.15
C ASP A 276 -11.06 17.58 -15.29
N ASP A 277 -12.04 17.14 -14.51
CA ASP A 277 -11.93 16.01 -13.61
C ASP A 277 -11.49 14.73 -14.32
N GLU A 278 -11.96 14.49 -15.56
CA GLU A 278 -11.63 13.29 -16.33
C GLU A 278 -10.17 13.27 -16.77
N HIS A 279 -9.66 14.39 -17.28
CA HIS A 279 -8.25 14.49 -17.67
C HIS A 279 -7.31 14.31 -16.47
N ALA A 280 -7.60 14.94 -15.32
CA ALA A 280 -6.79 14.79 -14.12
C ALA A 280 -6.71 13.33 -13.64
N TRP A 281 -7.84 12.59 -13.70
CA TRP A 281 -7.85 11.16 -13.39
C TRP A 281 -7.08 10.33 -14.42
N ALA A 282 -7.17 10.65 -15.71
CA ALA A 282 -6.42 9.97 -16.75
C ALA A 282 -4.90 10.17 -16.57
N VAL A 283 -4.46 11.38 -16.26
CA VAL A 283 -3.06 11.68 -15.94
C VAL A 283 -2.63 10.89 -14.70
N GLN A 284 -3.42 10.87 -13.63
CA GLN A 284 -3.05 10.11 -12.43
C GLN A 284 -2.96 8.60 -12.68
N HIS A 285 -3.86 8.01 -13.48
CA HIS A 285 -3.76 6.59 -13.84
C HIS A 285 -2.51 6.32 -14.69
N ALA A 286 -2.15 7.21 -15.61
CA ALA A 286 -0.90 7.12 -16.35
C ALA A 286 0.33 7.28 -15.45
N THR A 287 0.26 8.15 -14.43
CA THR A 287 1.28 8.30 -13.38
C THR A 287 1.48 7.00 -12.63
N VAL A 288 0.41 6.35 -12.16
CA VAL A 288 0.51 5.07 -11.44
C VAL A 288 1.10 3.96 -12.31
N ILE A 289 0.71 3.90 -13.58
CA ILE A 289 1.29 2.94 -14.55
C ILE A 289 2.80 3.14 -14.71
N ASP A 290 3.25 4.39 -14.89
CA ASP A 290 4.67 4.74 -14.96
C ASP A 290 5.37 4.46 -13.64
N GLN A 291 4.72 4.74 -12.51
CA GLN A 291 5.28 4.53 -11.19
C GLN A 291 5.63 3.06 -10.95
N VAL A 292 4.71 2.17 -11.29
CA VAL A 292 4.90 0.71 -11.22
C VAL A 292 6.02 0.27 -12.17
N ALA A 293 6.03 0.74 -13.42
CA ALA A 293 7.08 0.37 -14.38
C ALA A 293 8.49 0.82 -13.92
N ARG A 294 8.61 2.00 -13.33
CA ARG A 294 9.85 2.53 -12.76
C ARG A 294 10.32 1.74 -11.53
N LEU A 295 9.41 1.29 -10.66
CA LEU A 295 9.78 0.43 -9.53
C LEU A 295 10.53 -0.82 -10.03
N TYR A 296 10.02 -1.45 -11.09
CA TYR A 296 10.67 -2.62 -11.67
C TYR A 296 11.90 -2.31 -12.53
N ALA A 297 12.20 -1.05 -12.81
CA ALA A 297 13.41 -0.65 -13.56
C ALA A 297 14.68 -0.57 -12.68
N PHE A 298 14.53 -0.67 -11.36
CA PHE A 298 15.64 -0.86 -10.44
C PHE A 298 16.23 -2.27 -10.53
N ASP A 299 17.54 -2.37 -10.28
CA ASP A 299 18.22 -3.65 -10.20
C ASP A 299 18.10 -4.21 -8.79
N PHE A 300 17.13 -5.10 -8.56
CA PHE A 300 16.97 -5.70 -7.25
C PHE A 300 18.15 -6.62 -6.84
N THR A 301 19.15 -6.86 -7.73
CA THR A 301 20.36 -7.66 -7.46
C THR A 301 21.45 -6.87 -6.79
N ASP A 302 21.35 -5.54 -6.88
CA ASP A 302 22.23 -4.63 -6.20
C ASP A 302 21.57 -4.13 -4.90
N PRO A 303 22.14 -4.41 -3.71
CA PRO A 303 21.62 -3.90 -2.45
C PRO A 303 21.50 -2.37 -2.40
N GLY A 304 22.33 -1.64 -3.15
CA GLY A 304 22.23 -0.19 -3.29
C GLY A 304 20.92 0.21 -3.98
N ALA A 305 20.70 -0.31 -5.17
CA ALA A 305 19.49 -0.10 -5.96
C ALA A 305 18.22 -0.61 -5.26
N VAL A 306 18.29 -1.66 -4.42
CA VAL A 306 17.16 -2.07 -3.57
C VAL A 306 16.77 -0.95 -2.61
N ARG A 307 17.73 -0.34 -1.90
CA ARG A 307 17.42 0.79 -1.00
C ARG A 307 16.83 1.98 -1.76
N GLU A 308 17.33 2.28 -2.95
CA GLU A 308 16.78 3.33 -3.81
C GLU A 308 15.35 3.01 -4.26
N ALA A 309 15.08 1.77 -4.65
CA ALA A 309 13.74 1.31 -5.02
C ALA A 309 12.76 1.44 -3.84
N MET A 310 13.20 1.20 -2.61
CA MET A 310 12.37 1.33 -1.42
C MET A 310 12.10 2.79 -1.04
N ALA A 311 13.11 3.66 -1.15
CA ALA A 311 12.91 5.11 -1.02
C ALA A 311 11.91 5.63 -2.07
N TYR A 312 12.02 5.12 -3.30
CA TYR A 312 11.12 5.43 -4.39
C TYR A 312 9.69 4.96 -4.12
N ARG A 313 9.49 3.70 -3.67
CA ARG A 313 8.17 3.16 -3.29
C ARG A 313 7.49 4.03 -2.22
N ASP A 314 8.18 4.35 -1.14
CA ASP A 314 7.61 5.15 -0.05
C ASP A 314 7.33 6.60 -0.45
N THR A 315 8.17 7.18 -1.32
CA THR A 315 7.88 8.50 -1.91
C THR A 315 6.62 8.46 -2.77
N VAL A 316 6.46 7.42 -3.59
CA VAL A 316 5.28 7.22 -4.44
C VAL A 316 4.02 7.01 -3.60
N MET A 317 4.07 6.22 -2.54
CA MET A 317 2.94 6.04 -1.61
C MET A 317 2.50 7.38 -1.01
N ALA A 318 3.46 8.21 -0.57
CA ALA A 318 3.16 9.56 -0.08
C ALA A 318 2.61 10.47 -1.19
N ASP A 319 3.14 10.42 -2.42
CA ASP A 319 2.65 11.17 -3.59
C ASP A 319 1.20 10.84 -3.92
N ASN A 320 0.87 9.55 -4.03
CA ASN A 320 -0.46 9.08 -4.37
C ASN A 320 -1.47 9.45 -3.27
N THR A 321 -1.04 9.41 -2.01
CA THR A 321 -1.86 9.83 -0.86
C THR A 321 -2.13 11.34 -0.88
N VAL A 322 -1.11 12.16 -1.12
CA VAL A 322 -1.25 13.63 -1.21
C VAL A 322 -2.08 14.02 -2.43
N TRP A 323 -1.91 13.34 -3.57
CA TRP A 323 -2.73 13.56 -4.75
C TRP A 323 -4.21 13.31 -4.42
N TRP A 324 -4.51 12.18 -3.75
CA TRP A 324 -5.87 11.85 -3.34
C TRP A 324 -6.46 12.90 -2.40
N HIS A 325 -5.69 13.34 -1.39
CA HIS A 325 -6.10 14.39 -0.47
C HIS A 325 -6.44 15.69 -1.22
N ARG A 326 -5.53 16.17 -2.07
CA ARG A 326 -5.71 17.42 -2.82
C ARG A 326 -6.89 17.35 -3.79
N ARG A 327 -7.10 16.17 -4.40
CA ARG A 327 -8.14 15.97 -5.40
C ARG A 327 -9.53 15.92 -4.79
N THR A 328 -9.66 15.29 -3.62
CA THR A 328 -10.95 15.11 -2.95
C THR A 328 -11.24 16.19 -1.91
N GLY A 329 -10.22 16.85 -1.37
CA GLY A 329 -10.34 17.72 -0.19
C GLY A 329 -10.61 16.96 1.11
N HIS A 330 -10.63 15.61 1.09
CA HIS A 330 -11.01 14.80 2.23
C HIS A 330 -9.90 14.75 3.28
N ARG A 331 -10.27 14.71 4.57
CA ARG A 331 -9.37 14.20 5.61
C ARG A 331 -9.24 12.68 5.47
N LEU A 332 -8.03 12.15 5.59
CA LEU A 332 -7.68 10.77 5.24
C LEU A 332 -7.20 9.95 6.45
N VAL A 333 -7.72 8.74 6.60
CA VAL A 333 -7.09 7.71 7.43
C VAL A 333 -6.22 6.86 6.50
N LEU A 334 -4.93 6.73 6.81
CA LEU A 334 -3.97 5.93 6.07
C LEU A 334 -3.60 4.67 6.89
N GLY A 335 -3.95 3.49 6.38
CA GLY A 335 -3.55 2.21 6.98
C GLY A 335 -2.33 1.62 6.28
N GLY A 336 -1.42 1.05 7.05
CA GLY A 336 -0.21 0.40 6.55
C GLY A 336 0.69 -0.06 7.69
N HIS A 337 1.84 -0.65 7.36
CA HIS A 337 2.81 -1.06 8.36
C HIS A 337 3.45 0.15 9.06
N ASN A 338 3.74 0.01 10.36
CA ASN A 338 4.41 1.05 11.15
C ASN A 338 5.66 1.62 10.48
N SER A 339 6.54 0.76 9.94
CA SER A 339 7.80 1.16 9.30
C SER A 339 7.60 2.16 8.15
N HIS A 340 6.48 2.05 7.44
CA HIS A 340 6.14 2.96 6.35
C HIS A 340 5.51 4.25 6.89
N LEU A 341 4.70 4.18 7.94
CA LEU A 341 3.96 5.34 8.47
C LEU A 341 4.75 6.19 9.47
N TYR A 342 5.84 5.68 10.03
CA TYR A 342 6.67 6.45 10.93
C TYR A 342 7.32 7.66 10.25
N THR A 343 7.54 8.73 11.02
CA THR A 343 8.15 9.98 10.55
C THR A 343 9.67 9.95 10.48
N ALA A 344 10.28 8.85 10.90
CA ALA A 344 11.71 8.60 10.81
C ALA A 344 11.94 7.11 10.57
N SER A 345 12.81 6.79 9.62
CA SER A 345 13.19 5.40 9.37
C SER A 345 14.01 4.82 10.52
N SER A 346 13.70 3.58 10.86
CA SER A 346 14.42 2.71 11.79
C SER A 346 14.91 1.41 11.14
N THR A 347 14.61 1.22 9.85
CA THR A 347 14.83 -0.05 9.14
C THR A 347 15.95 0.13 8.11
N PRO A 348 17.07 -0.59 8.22
CA PRO A 348 18.27 -0.35 7.41
C PRO A 348 18.06 -0.31 5.88
N ASN A 349 17.12 -1.11 5.37
CA ASN A 349 16.82 -1.22 3.95
C ASN A 349 15.66 -0.33 3.48
N LEU A 350 15.08 0.46 4.38
CA LEU A 350 14.04 1.44 4.09
C LEU A 350 14.59 2.84 4.43
N PRO A 351 15.45 3.44 3.60
CA PRO A 351 16.15 4.68 3.98
C PRO A 351 15.24 5.91 4.09
N LEU A 352 14.00 5.82 3.60
CA LEU A 352 12.99 6.87 3.62
C LEU A 352 11.63 6.22 3.78
N THR A 353 10.79 6.75 4.66
CA THR A 353 9.44 6.26 4.91
C THR A 353 8.39 7.19 4.28
N GLN A 354 7.21 6.67 3.93
CA GLN A 354 6.13 7.52 3.44
C GLN A 354 5.68 8.51 4.52
N GLY A 355 5.72 8.13 5.80
CA GLY A 355 5.42 9.01 6.92
C GLY A 355 6.38 10.20 7.04
N GLU A 356 7.67 10.00 6.77
CA GLU A 356 8.66 11.08 6.73
C GLU A 356 8.38 12.04 5.57
N VAL A 357 8.07 11.50 4.38
CA VAL A 357 7.71 12.32 3.21
C VAL A 357 6.42 13.10 3.46
N LEU A 358 5.41 12.48 4.06
CA LEU A 358 4.14 13.12 4.42
C LEU A 358 4.36 14.23 5.46
N ARG A 359 5.16 13.98 6.50
CA ARG A 359 5.52 15.00 7.51
C ARG A 359 6.21 16.20 6.88
N ARG A 360 7.18 15.97 5.97
CA ARG A 360 7.87 17.07 5.26
C ARG A 360 6.92 17.92 4.41
N ARG A 361 5.88 17.33 3.84
CA ARG A 361 4.93 18.02 2.93
C ARG A 361 3.77 18.69 3.64
N LEU A 362 3.29 18.10 4.73
CA LEU A 362 2.07 18.51 5.41
C LEU A 362 2.35 19.15 6.79
N GLY A 363 3.58 19.05 7.31
CA GLY A 363 3.90 19.48 8.67
C GLY A 363 2.98 18.79 9.68
N ASP A 364 2.36 19.57 10.56
CA ASP A 364 1.38 19.07 11.53
C ASP A 364 0.05 18.61 10.91
N GLY A 365 -0.12 18.79 9.60
CA GLY A 365 -1.22 18.18 8.84
C GLY A 365 -1.12 16.66 8.70
N TYR A 366 0.02 16.05 9.03
CA TYR A 366 0.21 14.60 9.14
C TYR A 366 0.46 14.17 10.58
N LEU A 367 -0.26 13.15 11.05
CA LEU A 367 -0.06 12.53 12.36
C LEU A 367 0.14 11.01 12.23
N ALA A 368 1.19 10.48 12.86
CA ALA A 368 1.53 9.06 12.87
C ALA A 368 1.12 8.41 14.20
N VAL A 369 0.24 7.40 14.11
CA VAL A 369 -0.16 6.53 15.21
C VAL A 369 0.55 5.18 15.04
N GLY A 370 1.53 4.92 15.90
CA GLY A 370 2.26 3.66 15.94
C GLY A 370 1.57 2.63 16.82
N LEU A 371 1.50 1.37 16.36
CA LEU A 371 0.95 0.27 17.14
C LEU A 371 2.08 -0.59 17.71
N SER A 372 1.84 -1.19 18.87
CA SER A 372 2.77 -2.10 19.55
C SER A 372 1.99 -3.18 20.29
N PHE A 373 2.66 -4.29 20.64
CA PHE A 373 2.00 -5.38 21.32
C PHE A 373 2.93 -6.17 22.25
N GLY A 374 2.39 -6.73 23.35
CA GLY A 374 3.16 -7.51 24.32
C GLY A 374 3.50 -8.93 23.85
N ARG A 375 2.45 -9.69 23.51
CA ARG A 375 2.53 -11.08 23.04
C ARG A 375 1.41 -11.40 22.05
N GLY A 376 1.43 -12.60 21.49
CA GLY A 376 0.26 -13.12 20.81
C GLY A 376 0.62 -14.01 19.63
N VAL A 377 -0.24 -13.99 18.62
CA VAL A 377 -0.11 -14.87 17.46
C VAL A 377 -0.43 -14.08 16.20
N VAL A 378 0.36 -14.28 15.16
CA VAL A 378 0.21 -13.62 13.86
C VAL A 378 0.15 -14.65 12.73
N HIS A 379 -0.48 -14.26 11.62
CA HIS A 379 -0.19 -14.89 10.33
C HIS A 379 0.99 -14.21 9.64
N ALA A 380 1.92 -14.99 9.11
CA ALA A 380 3.07 -14.51 8.37
C ALA A 380 3.54 -15.59 7.38
N THR A 381 4.53 -15.26 6.56
CA THR A 381 5.30 -16.21 5.74
C THR A 381 6.61 -16.57 6.43
N GLU A 382 7.24 -17.68 6.04
CA GLU A 382 8.61 -17.95 6.48
C GLU A 382 9.57 -16.92 5.90
N GLN A 383 10.53 -16.51 6.71
CA GLN A 383 11.61 -15.63 6.31
C GLN A 383 12.32 -16.16 5.04
N GLY A 384 12.24 -15.39 3.96
CA GLY A 384 13.00 -15.63 2.72
C GLY A 384 12.19 -16.24 1.60
N LEU A 385 10.87 -16.31 1.75
CA LEU A 385 10.01 -16.86 0.72
C LEU A 385 9.79 -15.89 -0.42
N GLN A 386 10.06 -16.38 -1.65
CA GLN A 386 9.89 -15.58 -2.86
C GLN A 386 8.52 -15.70 -3.46
N ASN A 387 7.90 -14.54 -3.69
CA ASN A 387 6.58 -14.44 -4.31
C ASN A 387 5.56 -15.34 -3.62
N PRO A 388 5.34 -15.14 -2.31
CA PRO A 388 4.56 -16.06 -1.51
C PRO A 388 3.15 -16.23 -2.09
N VAL A 389 2.61 -17.41 -1.83
CA VAL A 389 1.23 -17.77 -2.14
C VAL A 389 0.46 -18.05 -0.86
N ASP A 390 -0.86 -18.30 -0.97
CA ASP A 390 -1.74 -18.50 0.17
C ASP A 390 -1.33 -19.68 1.06
N GLU A 391 -0.75 -20.72 0.45
CA GLU A 391 -0.31 -21.92 1.12
C GLU A 391 0.92 -21.68 2.02
N ASP A 392 1.68 -20.62 1.75
CA ASP A 392 2.88 -20.27 2.51
C ASP A 392 2.55 -19.54 3.83
N VAL A 393 1.36 -18.94 3.92
CA VAL A 393 0.91 -18.19 5.10
C VAL A 393 0.59 -19.14 6.24
N ARG A 394 1.39 -19.05 7.30
CA ARG A 394 1.33 -19.88 8.50
C ARG A 394 1.09 -19.05 9.75
N ARG A 395 0.64 -19.73 10.79
CA ARG A 395 0.43 -19.17 12.13
C ARG A 395 1.74 -19.24 12.91
N PHE A 396 2.18 -18.11 13.45
CA PHE A 396 3.38 -18.02 14.28
C PHE A 396 3.02 -17.45 15.65
N GLU A 397 3.48 -18.13 16.70
CA GLU A 397 3.42 -17.61 18.07
C GLU A 397 4.55 -16.59 18.26
N VAL A 398 4.20 -15.47 18.87
CA VAL A 398 5.14 -14.39 19.18
C VAL A 398 5.30 -14.35 20.68
N GLU A 399 6.50 -14.73 21.11
CA GLU A 399 6.89 -14.76 22.51
C GLU A 399 6.69 -13.40 23.21
N PRO A 400 6.52 -13.36 24.54
CA PRO A 400 6.51 -12.11 25.29
C PRO A 400 7.73 -11.23 25.00
N ALA A 401 7.55 -9.91 25.10
CA ALA A 401 8.60 -8.94 24.84
C ALA A 401 9.79 -9.10 25.80
N ALA A 402 11.01 -9.18 25.23
CA ALA A 402 12.23 -9.36 26.00
C ALA A 402 12.58 -8.10 26.82
N PRO A 403 13.13 -8.23 28.05
CA PRO A 403 13.59 -7.08 28.83
C PRO A 403 14.46 -6.11 28.03
N GLY A 404 14.21 -4.81 28.20
CA GLY A 404 14.91 -3.74 27.47
C GLY A 404 14.35 -3.40 26.08
N SER A 405 13.38 -4.16 25.57
CA SER A 405 12.59 -3.76 24.40
C SER A 405 11.57 -2.68 24.72
N VAL A 406 11.09 -1.99 23.69
CA VAL A 406 9.99 -1.01 23.82
C VAL A 406 8.77 -1.70 24.40
N GLU A 407 8.33 -2.79 23.77
CA GLU A 407 7.12 -3.52 24.14
C GLU A 407 7.16 -4.04 25.58
N HIS A 408 8.32 -4.50 26.07
CA HIS A 408 8.44 -4.99 27.44
C HIS A 408 8.10 -3.93 28.49
N THR A 409 8.49 -2.68 28.25
CA THR A 409 8.14 -1.58 29.16
C THR A 409 6.68 -1.14 28.98
N LEU A 410 6.18 -1.12 27.75
CA LEU A 410 4.79 -0.73 27.47
C LEU A 410 3.78 -1.74 28.03
N ASP A 411 4.11 -3.03 28.02
CA ASP A 411 3.28 -4.15 28.46
C ASP A 411 3.16 -4.24 29.99
N ARG A 412 3.94 -3.46 30.74
CA ARG A 412 3.89 -3.38 32.20
C ARG A 412 2.87 -2.38 32.73
N VAL A 413 2.24 -1.59 31.86
CA VAL A 413 1.15 -0.68 32.24
C VAL A 413 -0.06 -1.52 32.68
N SER A 414 -0.76 -1.12 33.75
CA SER A 414 -1.83 -1.95 34.32
C SER A 414 -3.09 -2.06 33.46
N HIS A 415 -3.26 -1.15 32.50
CA HIS A 415 -4.28 -1.24 31.47
C HIS A 415 -3.86 -2.27 30.41
N PRO A 416 -4.67 -3.29 30.10
CA PRO A 416 -4.33 -4.26 29.05
C PRO A 416 -4.06 -3.57 27.71
N ASP A 417 -5.04 -2.79 27.24
CA ASP A 417 -4.87 -2.00 26.04
C ASP A 417 -4.94 -0.52 26.39
N TRP A 418 -4.08 0.28 25.79
CA TRP A 418 -4.00 1.71 26.09
C TRP A 418 -3.33 2.49 24.96
N TYR A 419 -3.44 3.81 25.05
CA TYR A 419 -2.74 4.72 24.13
C TYR A 419 -2.22 5.97 24.85
N LEU A 420 -1.22 6.61 24.25
CA LEU A 420 -0.56 7.81 24.76
C LEU A 420 -0.16 8.75 23.63
N ASP A 421 -0.48 10.03 23.80
CA ASP A 421 0.09 11.11 22.99
C ASP A 421 1.53 11.38 23.44
N LEU A 422 2.48 10.99 22.60
CA LEU A 422 3.92 11.08 22.87
C LEU A 422 4.41 12.53 22.90
N ARG A 423 3.71 13.45 22.22
CA ARG A 423 4.05 14.88 22.16
C ARG A 423 3.75 15.59 23.47
N THR A 424 2.84 15.04 24.28
CA THR A 424 2.47 15.59 25.59
C THR A 424 2.84 14.66 26.75
N ALA A 425 3.54 13.55 26.47
CA ALA A 425 3.94 12.60 27.49
C ALA A 425 4.88 13.23 28.55
N PRO A 426 4.90 12.74 29.79
CA PRO A 426 5.80 13.23 30.83
C PRO A 426 7.27 13.16 30.41
N ALA A 427 8.09 14.09 30.92
CA ALA A 427 9.50 14.23 30.52
C ALA A 427 10.29 12.91 30.68
N ALA A 428 10.08 12.16 31.77
CA ALA A 428 10.73 10.87 32.00
C ALA A 428 10.36 9.82 30.91
N VAL A 429 9.08 9.77 30.53
CA VAL A 429 8.60 8.87 29.46
C VAL A 429 9.20 9.26 28.11
N ARG A 430 9.24 10.57 27.80
CA ARG A 430 9.83 11.08 26.57
C ARG A 430 11.34 10.81 26.50
N ALA A 431 12.07 11.13 27.56
CA ALA A 431 13.51 10.87 27.64
C ALA A 431 13.81 9.37 27.44
N TRP A 432 12.98 8.50 28.02
CA TRP A 432 13.09 7.07 27.78
C TRP A 432 12.81 6.74 26.30
N LEU A 433 11.68 7.14 25.73
CA LEU A 433 11.26 6.82 24.36
C LEU A 433 12.10 7.46 23.23
N ASP A 434 12.93 8.46 23.53
CA ASP A 434 13.85 9.07 22.54
C ASP A 434 15.03 8.16 22.19
N THR A 435 15.37 7.21 23.07
CA THR A 435 16.44 6.25 22.83
C THR A 435 15.94 5.10 21.95
N SER A 436 16.67 4.79 20.88
CA SER A 436 16.36 3.66 20.00
C SER A 436 16.56 2.32 20.72
N ARG A 437 15.49 1.54 20.84
CA ARG A 437 15.45 0.24 21.52
C ARG A 437 14.90 -0.85 20.60
N PRO A 438 15.19 -2.14 20.89
CA PRO A 438 14.53 -3.25 20.20
C PRO A 438 13.02 -3.04 20.20
N LYS A 439 12.42 -3.09 19.01
CA LYS A 439 10.98 -3.01 18.81
C LYS A 439 10.60 -4.05 17.75
N ARG A 440 9.48 -4.73 17.95
CA ARG A 440 8.94 -5.68 16.97
C ARG A 440 8.22 -4.93 15.87
N GLU A 441 8.59 -5.29 14.65
CA GLU A 441 8.02 -4.83 13.39
C GLU A 441 7.98 -6.06 12.47
N ILE A 442 6.83 -6.74 12.45
CA ILE A 442 6.61 -7.96 11.69
C ILE A 442 5.91 -7.57 10.39
N GLY A 443 6.68 -7.45 9.31
CA GLY A 443 6.11 -7.25 7.98
C GLY A 443 5.37 -8.49 7.48
N THR A 444 5.80 -9.02 6.34
CA THR A 444 5.22 -10.25 5.77
C THR A 444 5.81 -11.50 6.41
N ASP A 445 7.09 -11.46 6.77
CA ASP A 445 7.89 -12.62 7.13
C ASP A 445 8.16 -12.75 8.63
N PHE A 446 8.32 -14.00 9.10
CA PHE A 446 8.72 -14.34 10.45
C PHE A 446 9.88 -15.36 10.48
N PRO A 447 10.87 -15.23 11.41
CA PRO A 447 11.02 -14.16 12.40
C PRO A 447 11.44 -12.81 11.77
N PRO A 448 11.11 -11.67 12.41
CA PRO A 448 11.51 -10.35 11.92
C PRO A 448 13.03 -10.11 12.08
N PRO A 449 13.62 -9.19 11.32
CA PRO A 449 15.06 -8.92 11.33
C PRO A 449 15.59 -8.24 12.63
N GLY A 450 14.70 -7.88 13.56
CA GLY A 450 15.07 -7.30 14.86
C GLY A 450 15.33 -5.79 14.81
N ASP A 451 14.30 -5.00 14.49
CA ASP A 451 14.40 -3.55 14.36
C ASP A 451 14.69 -2.82 15.69
N ARG A 452 15.30 -1.64 15.57
CA ARG A 452 15.52 -0.73 16.70
C ARG A 452 14.88 0.62 16.41
N VAL A 453 13.85 0.95 17.17
CA VAL A 453 12.99 2.12 16.91
C VAL A 453 13.15 3.15 18.03
N GLY A 454 13.38 4.40 17.65
CA GLY A 454 13.26 5.55 18.54
C GLY A 454 11.82 6.06 18.51
N LEU A 455 10.95 5.47 19.32
CA LEU A 455 9.49 5.64 19.18
C LEU A 455 9.04 7.11 19.25
N LEU A 456 9.67 7.93 20.10
CA LEU A 456 9.35 9.36 20.21
C LEU A 456 9.62 10.13 18.91
N ARG A 457 10.60 9.70 18.10
CA ARG A 457 10.97 10.36 16.83
C ARG A 457 10.16 9.85 15.65
N SER A 458 9.58 8.65 15.80
CA SER A 458 8.91 7.91 14.74
C SER A 458 7.39 8.09 14.75
N ALA A 459 6.77 8.33 15.92
CA ALA A 459 5.31 8.45 16.05
C ALA A 459 4.90 9.64 16.94
N ASP A 460 3.69 10.14 16.73
CA ASP A 460 3.07 11.16 17.59
C ASP A 460 2.23 10.52 18.70
N VAL A 461 1.61 9.38 18.40
CA VAL A 461 0.78 8.61 19.33
C VAL A 461 1.23 7.16 19.27
N VAL A 462 1.28 6.50 20.43
CA VAL A 462 1.41 5.04 20.52
C VAL A 462 0.11 4.42 21.00
N VAL A 463 -0.28 3.31 20.40
CA VAL A 463 -1.31 2.39 20.88
C VAL A 463 -0.61 1.07 21.22
N HIS A 464 -0.83 0.58 22.44
CA HIS A 464 -0.29 -0.67 22.90
C HIS A 464 -1.43 -1.66 23.16
N LEU A 465 -1.29 -2.87 22.62
CA LEU A 465 -2.20 -3.98 22.84
C LEU A 465 -1.47 -5.07 23.61
N HIS A 466 -2.00 -5.50 24.76
CA HIS A 466 -1.32 -6.53 25.55
C HIS A 466 -1.15 -7.84 24.77
N GLU A 467 -2.21 -8.23 24.07
CA GLU A 467 -2.29 -9.50 23.35
C GLU A 467 -2.94 -9.31 21.99
N ILE A 468 -2.35 -9.95 20.97
CA ILE A 468 -2.89 -9.98 19.61
C ILE A 468 -3.19 -11.40 19.14
N HIS A 469 -4.17 -11.51 18.25
CA HIS A 469 -4.70 -12.72 17.68
C HIS A 469 -4.46 -12.74 16.17
N PRO A 470 -4.39 -13.94 15.56
CA PRO A 470 -4.10 -14.04 14.14
C PRO A 470 -5.32 -13.60 13.33
N SER A 471 -5.09 -12.97 12.19
CA SER A 471 -6.16 -12.52 11.28
C SER A 471 -7.04 -13.68 10.80
N GLY A 472 -8.34 -13.40 10.58
CA GLY A 472 -9.27 -14.40 10.03
C GLY A 472 -9.03 -14.59 8.53
N ARG A 473 -8.33 -15.66 8.13
CA ARG A 473 -8.07 -15.92 6.70
C ARG A 473 -9.35 -16.17 5.91
N LEU A 474 -9.46 -15.52 4.75
CA LEU A 474 -10.53 -15.78 3.78
C LEU A 474 -10.14 -16.94 2.85
N ALA A 475 -11.10 -17.81 2.53
CA ALA A 475 -10.90 -18.79 1.48
C ALA A 475 -10.87 -18.08 0.12
N ARG A 476 -9.83 -18.31 -0.67
CA ARG A 476 -9.80 -17.85 -2.07
C ARG A 476 -10.89 -18.53 -2.89
N SER A 477 -11.54 -17.76 -3.75
CA SER A 477 -12.58 -18.29 -4.63
C SER A 477 -11.99 -19.34 -5.59
N ALA A 478 -12.78 -20.33 -6.00
CA ALA A 478 -12.33 -21.36 -6.96
C ALA A 478 -11.86 -20.78 -8.31
N ALA A 479 -12.30 -19.55 -8.66
CA ALA A 479 -11.88 -18.85 -9.87
C ALA A 479 -10.43 -18.35 -9.81
N SER A 480 -9.90 -18.02 -8.62
CA SER A 480 -8.51 -17.61 -8.43
C SER A 480 -7.54 -18.78 -8.21
N ARG A 481 -8.06 -20.02 -8.09
CA ARG A 481 -7.28 -21.25 -7.90
C ARG A 481 -6.89 -21.95 -9.21
N ARG A 482 -7.32 -21.47 -10.37
CA ARG A 482 -6.97 -22.15 -11.64
C ARG A 482 -5.48 -21.93 -11.93
N PRO A 483 -4.65 -22.99 -12.00
CA PRO A 483 -3.33 -22.87 -12.59
C PRO A 483 -3.52 -22.44 -14.04
N GLY A 484 -2.76 -21.45 -14.48
CA GLY A 484 -2.83 -20.93 -15.84
C GLY A 484 -2.83 -22.07 -16.85
N ARG A 485 -3.95 -22.23 -17.58
CA ARG A 485 -3.89 -22.86 -18.89
C ARG A 485 -2.88 -22.02 -19.66
N THR A 486 -1.86 -22.64 -20.24
CA THR A 486 -0.94 -22.00 -21.18
C THR A 486 -1.78 -21.21 -22.19
N VAL A 487 -1.85 -19.90 -21.99
CA VAL A 487 -2.43 -18.99 -22.96
C VAL A 487 -1.35 -18.88 -24.02
N THR A 488 -1.51 -19.66 -25.09
CA THR A 488 -0.85 -19.38 -26.36
C THR A 488 -1.08 -17.89 -26.65
N PRO A 489 -0.05 -17.09 -26.96
CA PRO A 489 -0.19 -15.65 -27.09
C PRO A 489 -1.34 -15.36 -28.06
N ALA A 490 -2.35 -14.63 -27.58
CA ALA A 490 -3.37 -14.11 -28.44
C ALA A 490 -2.66 -13.27 -29.50
N GLY A 491 -2.84 -13.66 -30.77
CA GLY A 491 -2.36 -12.88 -31.91
C GLY A 491 -2.85 -11.43 -31.84
N PRO A 492 -2.30 -10.54 -32.68
CA PRO A 492 -2.65 -9.13 -32.67
C PRO A 492 -4.17 -8.95 -32.77
N LEU A 493 -4.69 -7.98 -32.00
CA LEU A 493 -6.10 -7.58 -31.98
C LEU A 493 -6.68 -7.52 -33.40
N PRO A 494 -7.84 -8.17 -33.68
CA PRO A 494 -8.44 -8.06 -34.99
C PRO A 494 -8.90 -6.62 -35.23
N VAL A 495 -8.45 -6.06 -36.36
CA VAL A 495 -8.98 -4.82 -36.94
C VAL A 495 -10.47 -5.04 -37.18
N LEU A 496 -11.32 -4.41 -36.36
CA LEU A 496 -12.75 -4.35 -36.60
C LEU A 496 -13.01 -3.58 -37.89
N ARG A 497 -13.31 -4.32 -38.98
CA ARG A 497 -13.86 -3.75 -40.20
C ARG A 497 -15.19 -3.08 -39.87
N ALA A 498 -15.26 -1.77 -40.13
CA ALA A 498 -16.49 -1.01 -40.11
C ALA A 498 -17.50 -1.61 -41.10
N ALA A 499 -18.61 -2.14 -40.58
CA ALA A 499 -19.78 -2.42 -41.39
C ALA A 499 -20.58 -1.12 -41.54
N ALA A 500 -20.42 -0.47 -42.69
CA ALA A 500 -21.27 0.62 -43.12
C ALA A 500 -22.74 0.15 -43.16
N ARG A 501 -23.63 0.85 -42.44
CA ARG A 501 -25.07 0.81 -42.71
C ARG A 501 -25.45 2.05 -43.52
N PRO A 502 -26.22 1.92 -44.62
CA PRO A 502 -26.60 3.05 -45.46
C PRO A 502 -27.68 3.91 -44.76
N PRO A 503 -27.82 5.19 -45.17
CA PRO A 503 -28.72 6.13 -44.52
C PRO A 503 -30.18 5.81 -44.88
N ARG A 504 -31.07 5.89 -43.89
CA ARG A 504 -32.51 5.91 -44.15
C ARG A 504 -32.91 7.31 -44.60
N THR A 505 -33.52 7.37 -45.77
CA THR A 505 -34.17 8.52 -46.38
C THR A 505 -35.38 8.96 -45.55
N ALA A 506 -35.54 10.27 -45.40
CA ALA A 506 -36.74 10.94 -44.90
C ALA A 506 -37.53 11.46 -46.11
N GLU A 507 -38.86 11.44 -46.05
CA GLU A 507 -39.77 12.49 -46.57
C GLU A 507 -41.26 12.21 -46.21
N PRO A 508 -42.22 13.18 -46.34
CA PRO A 508 -42.92 13.78 -45.19
C PRO A 508 -44.46 13.80 -45.28
N THR A 509 -45.12 14.55 -44.37
CA THR A 509 -46.53 15.10 -44.28
C THR A 509 -47.13 14.72 -42.91
N GLY A 510 -47.46 15.58 -41.93
CA GLY A 510 -48.11 16.90 -41.83
C GLY A 510 -49.55 16.72 -41.25
N PRO A 511 -50.26 17.70 -40.62
CA PRO A 511 -49.88 18.78 -39.69
C PRO A 511 -50.87 18.94 -38.47
N PHE A 512 -50.72 20.04 -37.69
CA PHE A 512 -51.60 20.63 -36.64
C PHE A 512 -51.41 20.10 -35.19
N ASP A 513 -51.33 20.87 -34.10
CA ASP A 513 -51.68 22.27 -33.81
C ASP A 513 -50.85 22.83 -32.62
N HIS A 514 -50.59 24.14 -32.64
CA HIS A 514 -50.18 24.95 -31.48
C HIS A 514 -51.42 25.64 -30.86
N PRO A 515 -51.35 26.06 -29.59
CA PRO A 515 -51.26 27.50 -29.39
C PRO A 515 -50.22 27.93 -28.32
N ALA A 516 -49.88 29.22 -28.40
CA ALA A 516 -48.79 29.90 -27.73
C ALA A 516 -49.29 30.79 -26.54
N PRO A 517 -48.59 31.83 -26.03
CA PRO A 517 -48.26 31.95 -24.60
C PRO A 517 -48.76 33.25 -23.91
N LEU A 518 -48.67 33.31 -22.57
CA LEU A 518 -48.79 34.52 -21.74
C LEU A 518 -47.88 34.30 -20.51
N GLY A 519 -47.10 35.23 -19.95
CA GLY A 519 -46.88 36.65 -20.19
C GLY A 519 -45.74 37.14 -19.26
N ARG A 520 -45.13 38.26 -19.62
CA ARG A 520 -44.10 38.99 -18.85
C ARG A 520 -44.70 39.68 -17.63
N THR A 521 -43.93 39.82 -16.55
CA THR A 521 -43.85 41.09 -15.78
C THR A 521 -42.47 41.29 -15.14
N SER A 522 -42.00 42.52 -15.28
CA SER A 522 -40.77 43.14 -14.79
C SER A 522 -40.80 43.49 -13.30
N GLY A 523 -39.63 43.62 -12.68
CA GLY A 523 -39.46 44.31 -11.38
C GLY A 523 -38.03 44.20 -10.82
N ASP A 524 -37.15 45.12 -11.21
CA ASP A 524 -35.85 45.45 -10.61
C ASP A 524 -36.05 46.76 -9.76
N PRO A 525 -35.13 47.32 -8.91
CA PRO A 525 -33.82 46.87 -8.39
C PRO A 525 -33.59 47.13 -6.87
N ARG A 526 -32.36 46.78 -6.41
CA ARG A 526 -31.48 47.49 -5.43
C ARG A 526 -31.20 46.77 -4.10
N LEU A 527 -29.95 46.34 -3.87
CA LEU A 527 -28.94 46.99 -2.98
C LEU A 527 -27.78 46.04 -2.56
N LEU A 528 -26.55 46.58 -2.67
CA LEU A 528 -25.31 46.28 -1.90
C LEU A 528 -24.65 44.91 -2.18
N GLY A 529 -23.43 44.77 -2.71
CA GLY A 529 -22.29 45.68 -2.73
C GLY A 529 -21.33 45.41 -1.57
N VAL A 530 -20.54 44.32 -1.63
CA VAL A 530 -19.20 44.23 -1.02
C VAL A 530 -18.34 43.29 -1.87
N GLY A 531 -17.34 43.84 -2.54
CA GLY A 531 -16.29 43.08 -3.20
C GLY A 531 -15.17 42.75 -2.22
N LEU A 532 -14.70 41.49 -2.26
CA LEU A 532 -13.40 41.11 -1.71
C LEU A 532 -12.61 40.39 -2.79
N ARG A 533 -11.51 41.04 -3.18
CA ARG A 533 -10.49 40.57 -4.11
C ARG A 533 -9.79 39.33 -3.54
N ALA A 534 -9.64 38.30 -4.37
CA ALA A 534 -8.71 37.21 -4.11
C ALA A 534 -7.26 37.66 -4.46
N PRO A 535 -6.24 37.33 -3.63
CA PRO A 535 -4.85 37.60 -3.98
C PRO A 535 -4.27 36.49 -4.87
N SER A 536 -3.56 36.92 -5.91
CA SER A 536 -2.72 36.10 -6.79
C SER A 536 -1.45 35.65 -6.05
N PRO A 537 -0.93 34.42 -6.26
CA PRO A 537 0.31 33.99 -5.63
C PRO A 537 1.53 34.54 -6.40
N ALA A 538 2.43 35.20 -5.68
CA ALA A 538 3.78 35.52 -6.14
C ALA A 538 4.70 34.29 -5.94
N PRO A 539 5.74 34.11 -6.78
CA PRO A 539 6.69 33.02 -6.63
C PRO A 539 7.71 33.36 -5.54
N LEU A 540 8.12 32.37 -4.76
CA LEU A 540 9.16 32.51 -3.74
C LEU A 540 10.44 31.74 -4.15
N PRO A 541 11.60 32.20 -3.64
CA PRO A 541 12.92 32.05 -4.26
C PRO A 541 13.62 30.70 -4.02
#